data_AF-A0A2H5MWQ6-F1
#
_entry.id   AF-A0A2H5MWQ6-F1
#
_cell.length_a   1.000
_cell.length_b   1.000
_cell.length_c   1.000
_cell.angle_alpha   90.00
_cell.angle_beta   90.00
_cell.angle_gamma   90.00
#
_symmetry.space_group_name_H-M   'P 1'
#
loop_
_entity.id
_entity.type
_entity.pdbx_description
1 polymer ?
#
loop_
_entity_poly.entity_id
_entity_poly.type
_entity_poly.pdbx_seq_one_letter_code
_entity_poly.pdbx_strand_id
1 'polypeptide(L)'
;MKRIFLIALFTLLLSSSSSFAQTTQTCTNYRFTTHNNKYGACVDLQALNSFLHWSYDEATGSVDLAYRHVGMQPTRWIAWAINPTGKGMVGSQSLVAYRNPNGILKAYTSPVMSYGTKLQEGNLSFQVPQDFSRLFQ
;
A
#
# COMPACT_ATOMS: atom_id res chain seq x y z
N MET A 1 -8.09 -7.32 53.12
CA MET A 1 -8.75 -7.78 51.86
C MET A 1 -8.81 -6.70 50.78
N LYS A 2 -9.30 -5.48 51.05
CA LYS A 2 -9.41 -4.38 50.06
C LYS A 2 -8.09 -3.96 49.38
N ARG A 3 -6.97 -3.98 50.11
CA ARG A 3 -5.62 -3.64 49.59
C ARG A 3 -5.06 -4.70 48.63
N ILE A 4 -5.35 -5.98 48.86
CA ILE A 4 -4.90 -7.09 48.00
C ILE A 4 -5.64 -7.06 46.66
N PHE A 5 -6.93 -6.72 46.68
CA PHE A 5 -7.76 -6.57 45.48
C PHE A 5 -7.29 -5.40 44.59
N LEU A 6 -6.88 -4.28 45.19
CA LEU A 6 -6.32 -3.13 44.47
C LEU A 6 -4.98 -3.46 43.80
N ILE A 7 -4.12 -4.24 44.46
CA ILE A 7 -2.83 -4.68 43.90
C ILE A 7 -3.05 -5.64 42.72
N ALA A 8 -3.99 -6.58 42.85
CA ALA A 8 -4.32 -7.51 41.77
C ALA A 8 -4.90 -6.81 40.53
N LEU A 9 -5.73 -5.78 40.73
CA LEU A 9 -6.31 -4.97 39.66
C LEU A 9 -5.24 -4.12 38.94
N PHE A 10 -4.25 -3.60 39.68
CA PHE A 10 -3.14 -2.85 39.11
C PHE A 10 -2.23 -3.74 38.25
N THR A 11 -1.94 -4.99 38.69
CA THR A 11 -1.14 -5.93 37.90
C THR A 11 -1.82 -6.41 36.62
N LEU A 12 -3.17 -6.45 36.57
CA LEU A 12 -3.90 -6.87 35.37
C LEU A 12 -3.91 -5.79 34.27
N LEU A 13 -3.80 -4.51 34.65
CA LEU A 13 -3.77 -3.37 33.73
C LEU A 13 -2.40 -3.20 33.02
N LEU A 14 -1.30 -3.65 33.63
CA LEU A 14 0.04 -3.58 33.01
C LEU A 14 0.33 -4.71 32.02
N SER A 15 -0.49 -5.76 31.98
CA SER A 15 -0.28 -6.94 31.10
C SER A 15 -0.83 -6.75 29.67
N SER A 16 -1.50 -5.63 29.38
CA SER A 16 -2.23 -5.41 28.13
C SER A 16 -1.39 -4.76 27.02
N SER A 17 -0.14 -4.38 27.29
CA SER A 17 0.76 -3.79 26.29
C SER A 17 1.54 -4.88 25.57
N SER A 18 0.85 -5.68 24.76
CA SER A 18 1.48 -6.41 23.66
C SER A 18 1.93 -5.39 22.60
N SER A 19 3.10 -4.80 22.83
CA SER A 19 3.82 -4.08 21.79
C SER A 19 4.18 -5.08 20.69
N PHE A 20 3.39 -5.10 19.62
CA PHE A 20 3.85 -5.67 18.36
C PHE A 20 5.17 -4.98 18.03
N ALA A 21 6.26 -5.71 18.10
CA ALA A 21 7.52 -5.27 17.54
C ALA A 21 7.33 -5.21 16.02
N GLN A 22 6.83 -4.07 15.53
CA GLN A 22 6.86 -3.79 14.11
C GLN A 22 8.33 -3.56 13.79
N THR A 23 8.97 -4.57 13.20
CA THR A 23 10.26 -4.37 12.56
C THR A 23 10.06 -3.22 11.57
N THR A 24 10.71 -2.09 11.83
CA THR A 24 10.71 -0.94 10.94
C THR A 24 11.53 -1.31 9.72
N GLN A 25 10.96 -2.12 8.83
CA GLN A 25 11.50 -2.29 7.49
C GLN A 25 11.26 -0.98 6.75
N THR A 26 12.23 -0.09 6.86
CA THR A 26 12.30 1.13 6.06
C THR A 26 12.40 0.73 4.60
N CYS A 27 11.89 1.59 3.72
CA CYS A 27 11.90 1.27 2.32
C CYS A 27 13.29 0.89 1.77
N THR A 28 14.32 1.65 2.18
CA THR A 28 15.71 1.50 1.73
C THR A 28 16.33 0.14 2.04
N ASN A 29 15.82 -0.58 3.04
CA ASN A 29 16.35 -1.88 3.47
C ASN A 29 15.61 -3.06 2.84
N TYR A 30 14.53 -2.82 2.08
CA TYR A 30 13.78 -3.89 1.45
C TYR A 30 14.43 -4.34 0.14
N ARG A 31 14.49 -5.66 -0.06
CA ARG A 31 15.00 -6.28 -1.29
C ARG A 31 13.92 -7.14 -1.90
N PHE A 32 13.53 -6.83 -3.13
CA PHE A 32 12.63 -7.68 -3.90
C PHE A 32 13.34 -9.00 -4.22
N THR A 33 12.74 -10.11 -3.79
CA THR A 33 13.25 -11.46 -4.05
C THR A 33 13.05 -11.86 -5.51
N THR A 34 12.00 -11.35 -6.12
CA THR A 34 11.73 -11.43 -7.55
C THR A 34 12.53 -10.35 -8.29
N HIS A 35 13.33 -10.80 -9.26
CA HIS A 35 13.96 -9.98 -10.31
C HIS A 35 15.19 -9.16 -9.90
N ASN A 36 15.66 -9.25 -8.64
CA ASN A 36 16.78 -8.42 -8.16
C ASN A 36 16.57 -6.92 -8.45
N ASN A 37 15.32 -6.48 -8.64
CA ASN A 37 15.00 -5.13 -9.05
C ASN A 37 15.46 -4.16 -7.97
N LYS A 38 16.51 -3.41 -8.30
CA LYS A 38 16.96 -2.27 -7.51
C LYS A 38 16.29 -1.05 -8.10
N TYR A 39 15.23 -0.60 -7.44
CA TYR A 39 14.65 0.70 -7.73
C TYR A 39 15.63 1.81 -7.31
N GLY A 40 15.76 2.84 -8.14
CA GLY A 40 16.70 3.95 -7.92
C GLY A 40 16.26 4.89 -6.80
N ALA A 41 14.96 4.93 -6.52
CA ALA A 41 14.38 5.77 -5.50
C ALA A 41 13.32 5.02 -4.68
N CYS A 42 13.10 5.51 -3.46
CA CYS A 42 11.99 5.07 -2.64
C CYS A 42 11.52 6.14 -1.64
N VAL A 43 10.25 6.08 -1.26
CA VAL A 43 9.64 6.85 -0.18
C VAL A 43 8.79 5.98 0.74
N ASP A 44 8.92 6.20 2.05
CA ASP A 44 7.98 5.71 3.05
C ASP A 44 6.73 6.60 3.04
N LEU A 45 5.55 6.02 2.85
CA LEU A 45 4.29 6.79 2.89
C LEU A 45 3.84 6.99 4.33
N GLN A 46 3.19 8.14 4.59
CA GLN A 46 2.82 8.59 5.93
C GLN A 46 1.79 7.68 6.64
N ALA A 47 1.10 6.82 5.90
CA ALA A 47 0.03 6.00 6.42
C ALA A 47 0.09 4.58 5.86
N LEU A 48 -0.65 3.69 6.53
CA LEU A 48 -0.94 2.33 6.06
C LEU A 48 0.30 1.45 5.87
N ASN A 49 1.42 1.66 6.59
CA ASN A 49 2.62 0.82 6.45
C ASN A 49 3.01 0.55 4.99
N SER A 50 2.99 1.62 4.18
CA SER A 50 3.10 1.54 2.74
C SER A 50 4.29 2.29 2.19
N PHE A 51 4.80 1.81 1.06
CA PHE A 51 6.07 2.21 0.47
C PHE A 51 5.92 2.30 -1.05
N LEU A 52 6.56 3.29 -1.66
CA LEU A 52 6.66 3.39 -3.11
C LEU A 52 8.12 3.31 -3.52
N HIS A 53 8.46 2.30 -4.30
CA HIS A 53 9.75 2.15 -4.94
C HIS A 53 9.61 2.51 -6.42
N TRP A 54 10.56 3.24 -7.01
CA TRP A 54 10.50 3.54 -8.44
C TRP A 54 11.86 3.81 -9.07
N SER A 55 11.89 3.69 -10.40
CA SER A 55 12.98 4.11 -11.27
C SER A 55 12.36 4.84 -12.46
N TYR A 56 12.99 5.92 -12.90
CA TYR A 56 12.60 6.63 -14.11
C TYR A 56 13.60 6.30 -15.23
N ASP A 57 13.07 5.90 -16.38
CA ASP A 57 13.84 5.72 -17.60
C ASP A 57 13.66 6.95 -18.48
N GLU A 58 14.70 7.79 -18.54
CA GLU A 58 14.69 9.02 -19.33
C GLU A 58 14.58 8.75 -20.84
N ALA A 59 15.10 7.63 -21.33
CA ALA A 59 15.11 7.31 -22.75
C ALA A 59 13.70 6.97 -23.27
N THR A 60 12.89 6.32 -22.42
CA THR A 60 11.51 5.91 -22.77
C THR A 60 10.44 6.79 -22.14
N GLY A 61 10.81 7.72 -21.24
CA GLY A 61 9.88 8.53 -20.47
C GLY A 61 8.98 7.72 -19.54
N SER A 62 9.40 6.51 -19.16
CA SER A 62 8.59 5.55 -18.40
C SER A 62 9.03 5.46 -16.95
N VAL A 63 8.09 5.16 -16.06
CA VAL A 63 8.35 4.91 -14.64
C VAL A 63 8.08 3.44 -14.34
N ASP A 64 9.11 2.72 -13.90
CA ASP A 64 8.93 1.41 -13.26
C ASP A 64 8.70 1.63 -11.76
N LEU A 65 7.67 1.01 -11.19
CA LEU A 65 7.19 1.32 -9.85
C LEU A 65 6.76 0.05 -9.11
N ALA A 66 6.91 0.04 -7.79
CA ALA A 66 6.30 -0.96 -6.92
C ALA A 66 5.70 -0.28 -5.69
N TYR A 67 4.40 -0.45 -5.51
CA TYR A 67 3.70 -0.15 -4.27
C TYR A 67 3.77 -1.38 -3.36
N ARG A 68 4.32 -1.18 -2.17
CA ARG A 68 4.45 -2.24 -1.17
C ARG A 68 3.65 -1.91 0.08
N HIS A 69 2.94 -2.88 0.62
CA HIS A 69 2.22 -2.76 1.89
C HIS A 69 2.56 -3.91 2.84
N VAL A 70 3.02 -3.60 4.04
CA VAL A 70 3.36 -4.62 5.04
C VAL A 70 2.14 -5.00 5.87
N GLY A 71 1.83 -6.29 5.93
CA GLY A 71 0.73 -6.83 6.76
C GLY A 71 -0.61 -6.98 6.03
N MET A 72 -0.61 -7.03 4.70
CA MET A 72 -1.83 -7.26 3.92
C MET A 72 -2.44 -8.65 4.21
N GLN A 73 -3.73 -8.65 4.52
CA GLN A 73 -4.51 -9.89 4.57
C GLN A 73 -5.08 -10.24 3.19
N PRO A 74 -5.22 -11.53 2.85
CA PRO A 74 -5.68 -11.97 1.53
C PRO A 74 -7.03 -11.43 1.07
N THR A 75 -7.90 -10.98 1.97
CA THR A 75 -9.27 -10.51 1.68
C THR A 75 -9.36 -8.99 1.48
N ARG A 76 -8.22 -8.29 1.48
CA ARG A 76 -8.17 -6.82 1.38
C ARG A 76 -7.89 -6.38 -0.05
N TRP A 77 -8.39 -5.21 -0.40
CA TRP A 77 -8.04 -4.49 -1.61
C TRP A 77 -7.09 -3.35 -1.28
N ILE A 78 -6.29 -2.96 -2.26
CA ILE A 78 -5.40 -1.80 -2.23
C ILE A 78 -5.79 -0.90 -3.41
N ALA A 79 -5.78 0.41 -3.17
CA ALA A 79 -5.69 1.37 -4.25
C ALA A 79 -4.68 2.46 -3.88
N TRP A 80 -3.94 2.91 -4.87
CA TRP A 80 -3.17 4.14 -4.82
C TRP A 80 -3.44 4.94 -6.10
N ALA A 81 -3.17 6.24 -6.10
CA ALA A 81 -3.54 7.11 -7.21
C ALA A 81 -2.52 8.21 -7.45
N ILE A 82 -2.48 8.67 -8.69
CA ILE A 82 -1.76 9.85 -9.13
C ILE A 82 -2.80 10.95 -9.35
N ASN A 83 -2.46 12.20 -9.05
CA ASN A 83 -3.35 13.35 -9.26
C ASN A 83 -2.76 14.27 -10.34
N PRO A 84 -2.98 14.02 -11.64
CA PRO A 84 -2.28 14.74 -12.70
C PRO A 84 -2.72 16.20 -12.85
N THR A 85 -3.94 16.54 -12.40
CA THR A 85 -4.59 17.82 -12.67
C THR A 85 -4.69 18.74 -11.45
N GLY A 86 -4.41 18.26 -10.25
CA GLY A 86 -4.54 19.06 -9.03
C GLY A 86 -4.28 18.29 -7.74
N LYS A 87 -4.33 18.99 -6.61
CA LYS A 87 -4.20 18.37 -5.29
C LYS A 87 -5.60 17.97 -4.79
N GLY A 88 -5.83 16.68 -4.54
CA GLY A 88 -7.08 16.18 -3.98
C GLY A 88 -7.45 14.80 -4.52
N MET A 89 -8.49 14.21 -3.94
CA MET A 89 -9.00 12.90 -4.36
C MET A 89 -9.76 12.97 -5.69
N VAL A 90 -10.60 13.99 -5.88
CA VAL A 90 -11.35 14.17 -7.12
C VAL A 90 -10.40 14.62 -8.23
N GLY A 91 -10.46 13.95 -9.37
CA GLY A 91 -9.50 14.07 -10.47
C GLY A 91 -8.31 13.12 -10.35
N SER A 92 -8.20 12.34 -9.28
CA SER A 92 -7.16 11.32 -9.15
C SER A 92 -7.41 10.14 -10.10
N GLN A 93 -6.33 9.48 -10.49
CA GLN A 93 -6.28 8.36 -11.41
C GLN A 93 -5.63 7.19 -10.69
N SER A 94 -6.46 6.19 -10.35
CA SER A 94 -6.09 5.14 -9.41
C SER A 94 -5.76 3.82 -10.09
N LEU A 95 -4.86 3.09 -9.45
CA LEU A 95 -4.55 1.70 -9.73
C LEU A 95 -5.07 0.88 -8.54
N VAL A 96 -5.95 -0.06 -8.84
CA VAL A 96 -6.65 -0.86 -7.84
C VAL A 96 -6.22 -2.31 -7.99
N ALA A 97 -5.98 -2.98 -6.87
CA ALA A 97 -5.75 -4.41 -6.84
C ALA A 97 -6.47 -5.08 -5.68
N TYR A 98 -6.97 -6.29 -5.93
CA TYR A 98 -7.56 -7.13 -4.90
C TYR A 98 -7.34 -8.59 -5.23
N ARG A 99 -7.32 -9.43 -4.20
CA ARG A 99 -7.32 -10.88 -4.37
C ARG A 99 -8.75 -11.36 -4.44
N ASN A 100 -9.09 -12.08 -5.50
CA ASN A 100 -10.40 -12.73 -5.59
C ASN A 100 -10.44 -13.97 -4.66
N PRO A 101 -11.63 -14.54 -4.37
CA PRO A 101 -11.76 -15.69 -3.48
C PRO A 101 -10.92 -16.92 -3.90
N ASN A 102 -10.59 -17.03 -5.19
CA ASN A 102 -9.75 -18.10 -5.74
C ASN A 102 -8.24 -17.84 -5.56
N GLY A 103 -7.86 -16.75 -4.89
CA GLY A 103 -6.46 -16.41 -4.61
C GLY A 103 -5.71 -15.72 -5.75
N ILE A 104 -6.39 -15.41 -6.86
CA ILE A 104 -5.83 -14.71 -8.02
C ILE A 104 -5.87 -13.21 -7.76
N LEU A 105 -4.76 -12.53 -8.02
CA LEU A 105 -4.67 -11.08 -7.95
C LEU A 105 -5.32 -10.48 -9.21
N LYS A 106 -6.36 -9.66 -9.05
CA LYS A 106 -6.88 -8.82 -10.12
C LYS A 106 -6.37 -7.40 -9.88
N ALA A 107 -5.81 -6.77 -10.92
CA ALA A 107 -5.48 -5.36 -10.93
C ALA A 107 -6.19 -4.66 -12.10
N TYR A 108 -6.66 -3.44 -11.88
CA TYR A 108 -7.35 -2.65 -12.90
C TYR A 108 -7.24 -1.14 -12.60
N THR A 109 -7.40 -0.31 -13.62
CA THR A 109 -7.32 1.15 -13.48
C THR A 109 -8.68 1.75 -13.20
N SER A 110 -8.74 2.85 -12.45
CA SER A 110 -10.00 3.52 -12.11
C SER A 110 -9.84 5.04 -11.98
N PRO A 111 -10.51 5.85 -12.81
CA PRO A 111 -10.56 7.31 -12.64
C PRO A 111 -11.50 7.69 -11.49
N VAL A 112 -11.06 8.59 -10.61
CA VAL A 112 -11.82 9.08 -9.46
C VAL A 112 -12.39 10.45 -9.75
N MET A 113 -13.61 10.49 -10.26
CA MET A 113 -14.27 11.74 -10.69
C MET A 113 -15.19 12.36 -9.62
N SER A 114 -15.41 11.66 -8.51
CA SER A 114 -16.21 12.15 -7.38
C SER A 114 -15.88 11.41 -6.08
N TYR A 115 -16.27 11.97 -4.95
CA TYR A 115 -16.17 11.29 -3.64
C TYR A 115 -17.08 10.06 -3.51
N GLY A 116 -18.09 9.93 -4.37
CA GLY A 116 -18.97 8.76 -4.45
C GLY A 116 -18.42 7.61 -5.30
N THR A 117 -17.14 7.64 -5.66
CA THR A 117 -16.50 6.58 -6.44
C THR A 117 -16.69 5.22 -5.77
N LYS A 118 -16.91 4.18 -6.58
CA LYS A 118 -16.82 2.78 -6.13
C LYS A 118 -15.58 2.10 -6.72
N LEU A 119 -14.61 2.91 -7.16
CA LEU A 119 -13.41 2.47 -7.86
C LEU A 119 -13.77 1.61 -9.08
N GLN A 120 -14.67 2.11 -9.93
CA GLN A 120 -15.09 1.43 -11.14
C GLN A 120 -13.95 1.38 -12.16
N GLU A 121 -13.81 0.25 -12.84
CA GLU A 121 -12.81 0.06 -13.89
C GLU A 121 -12.99 1.08 -15.02
N GLY A 122 -11.89 1.71 -15.45
CA GLY A 122 -11.91 2.75 -16.47
C GLY A 122 -10.52 3.23 -16.87
N ASN A 123 -10.45 3.95 -17.98
CA ASN A 123 -9.20 4.40 -18.57
C ASN A 123 -8.58 5.57 -17.81
N LEU A 124 -7.25 5.62 -17.81
CA LEU A 124 -6.45 6.72 -17.29
C LEU A 124 -5.96 7.59 -18.45
N SER A 125 -5.49 8.80 -18.14
CA SER A 125 -4.87 9.69 -19.14
C SER A 125 -3.44 9.29 -19.50
N PHE A 126 -2.86 8.34 -18.77
CA PHE A 126 -1.54 7.77 -19.02
C PHE A 126 -1.65 6.25 -19.22
N GLN A 127 -0.67 5.69 -19.93
CA GLN A 127 -0.64 4.26 -20.21
C GLN A 127 -0.18 3.47 -18.99
N VAL A 128 -0.81 2.32 -18.76
CA VAL A 128 -0.41 1.34 -17.75
C VAL A 128 -0.24 0.00 -18.46
N PRO A 129 0.88 -0.73 -18.24
CA PRO A 129 1.10 -2.05 -18.85
C PRO A 129 -0.03 -3.03 -18.51
N GLN A 130 -0.36 -3.96 -19.40
CA GLN A 130 -1.46 -4.91 -19.15
C GLN A 130 -1.23 -5.80 -17.91
N ASP A 131 0.00 -6.24 -17.65
CA ASP A 131 0.36 -7.02 -16.44
C ASP A 131 0.98 -6.13 -15.35
N PHE A 132 0.26 -5.09 -14.94
CA PHE A 132 0.69 -4.24 -13.83
C PHE A 132 0.30 -4.79 -12.45
N SER A 133 -0.27 -6.00 -12.39
CA SER A 133 -0.57 -6.67 -11.13
C SER A 133 0.66 -6.80 -10.22
N ARG A 134 1.84 -6.91 -10.85
CA ARG A 134 3.16 -6.96 -10.20
C ARG A 134 3.55 -5.69 -9.47
N LEU A 135 2.92 -4.56 -9.76
CA LEU A 135 3.17 -3.30 -9.04
C LEU A 135 2.74 -3.40 -7.57
N PHE A 136 1.92 -4.37 -7.18
CA PHE A 136 1.42 -4.54 -5.82
C PHE A 136 2.20 -5.64 -5.08
N GLN A 137 2.85 -5.27 -3.97
CA GLN A 137 3.81 -6.11 -3.24
C GLN A 137 3.54 -6.14 -1.73
#